data_AF-A0A7Y2F4M1-F1
#
_entry.id   AF-A0A7Y2F4M1-F1
#
_cell.length_a   1.000
_cell.length_b   1.000
_cell.length_c   1.000
_cell.angle_alpha   90.00
_cell.angle_beta   90.00
_cell.angle_gamma   90.00
#
_symmetry.space_group_name_H-M   'P 1'
#
loop_
_entity.id
_entity.type
_entity.pdbx_description
1 polymer ?
#
loop_
_entity_poly.entity_id
_entity_poly.type
_entity_poly.pdbx_seq_one_letter_code
_entity_poly.pdbx_strand_id
1 'polypeptide(L)'
;MIALLAETPNDVLLDGKQRIGPELLALPSGKMCIAIYGFSGKQSYDAFCEKSERALTPYPLVKGYLQNQLEEAGDTLLLVVVDAVGPDESHLNAATMQSVLEAREKQSSQVAVSFRLTRDDQSQAYRVENKSSSFVS
;
A
#
# COMPACT_ATOMS: atom_id res chain seq x y z
N MET A 1 -10.57 -6.44 -19.68
CA MET A 1 -10.69 -5.86 -18.31
C MET A 1 -9.82 -4.62 -18.28
N ILE A 2 -10.36 -3.47 -17.86
CA ILE A 2 -9.57 -2.24 -17.69
C ILE A 2 -8.88 -2.37 -16.33
N ALA A 3 -7.55 -2.25 -16.29
CA ALA A 3 -6.82 -2.24 -15.03
C ALA A 3 -7.25 -1.02 -14.23
N LEU A 4 -7.57 -1.20 -12.94
CA LEU A 4 -7.78 -0.06 -12.06
C LEU A 4 -6.43 0.64 -11.87
N LEU A 5 -6.38 1.93 -12.22
CA LEU A 5 -5.20 2.76 -12.06
C LEU A 5 -5.41 3.70 -10.87
N ALA A 6 -4.36 3.89 -10.08
CA ALA A 6 -4.27 4.89 -9.03
C ALA A 6 -3.10 5.84 -9.33
N GLU A 7 -3.12 7.03 -8.75
CA GLU A 7 -1.98 7.94 -8.85
C GLU A 7 -0.75 7.32 -8.18
N THR A 8 0.42 7.53 -8.77
CA THR A 8 1.66 6.99 -8.25
C THR A 8 2.03 7.70 -6.94
N PRO A 9 2.22 6.96 -5.82
CA PRO A 9 2.61 7.57 -4.56
C PRO A 9 3.94 8.32 -4.63
N ASN A 10 3.94 9.54 -4.07
CA ASN A 10 5.12 10.38 -3.90
C ASN A 10 5.70 10.30 -2.49
N ASP A 11 4.85 10.01 -1.50
CA ASP A 11 5.19 9.94 -0.08
C ASP A 11 4.66 8.63 0.53
N VAL A 12 5.24 8.22 1.65
CA VAL A 12 4.77 7.10 2.49
C VAL A 12 4.72 7.48 3.96
N LEU A 13 3.97 6.72 4.76
CA LEU A 13 3.95 6.92 6.20
C LEU A 13 4.99 6.08 6.93
N LEU A 14 5.88 6.78 7.64
CA LEU A 14 6.81 6.20 8.59
C LEU A 14 6.59 6.83 9.97
N ASP A 15 6.96 6.12 11.02
CA ASP A 15 7.21 6.66 12.36
C ASP A 15 8.68 6.36 12.70
N GLY A 16 9.52 7.39 12.56
CA GLY A 16 10.97 7.22 12.55
C GLY A 16 11.42 6.32 11.40
N LYS A 17 11.87 5.08 11.72
CA LYS A 17 12.26 4.05 10.74
C LYS A 17 11.19 2.96 10.56
N GLN A 18 10.12 2.99 11.35
CA GLN A 18 9.07 1.98 11.27
C GLN A 18 8.04 2.39 10.23
N ARG A 19 7.67 1.46 9.36
CA ARG A 19 6.58 1.68 8.40
C ARG A 19 5.24 1.73 9.12
N ILE A 20 4.37 2.62 8.66
CA ILE A 20 2.97 2.64 9.08
C ILE A 20 2.13 2.12 7.92
N GLY A 21 1.40 1.05 8.20
CA GLY A 21 0.46 0.42 7.29
C GLY A 21 -0.67 -0.23 8.07
N PRO A 22 -1.73 -0.68 7.38
CA PRO A 22 -2.77 -1.48 8.00
C PRO A 22 -2.20 -2.81 8.51
N GLU A 23 -2.78 -3.32 9.58
CA GLU A 23 -2.52 -4.70 10.01
C GLU A 23 -3.13 -5.67 8.99
N LEU A 24 -2.37 -6.67 8.56
CA LEU A 24 -2.80 -7.63 7.55
C LEU A 24 -2.95 -9.01 8.16
N LEU A 25 -4.03 -9.69 7.77
CA LEU A 25 -4.17 -11.11 8.05
C LEU A 25 -3.14 -11.91 7.25
N ALA A 26 -2.68 -13.02 7.82
CA ALA A 26 -1.77 -13.94 7.14
C ALA A 26 -2.39 -14.44 5.83
N LEU A 27 -1.57 -14.49 4.77
CA LEU A 27 -2.02 -15.00 3.48
C LEU A 27 -2.28 -16.52 3.59
N PRO A 28 -3.28 -17.07 2.89
CA PRO A 28 -3.54 -18.51 2.85
C PRO A 28 -2.35 -19.35 2.37
N SER A 29 -1.45 -18.74 1.59
CA SER A 29 -0.22 -19.36 1.09
C SER A 29 0.89 -19.49 2.16
N GLY A 30 0.68 -18.95 3.36
CA GLY A 30 1.69 -18.88 4.42
C GLY A 30 2.78 -17.82 4.18
N LYS A 31 2.74 -17.10 3.06
CA LYS A 31 3.66 -16.00 2.78
C LYS A 31 3.38 -14.82 3.69
N MET A 32 4.45 -14.18 4.17
CA MET A 32 4.33 -12.90 4.86
C MET A 32 3.86 -11.83 3.88
N CYS A 33 2.98 -10.95 4.33
CA CYS A 33 2.52 -9.80 3.58
C CYS A 33 2.52 -8.60 4.49
N ILE A 34 3.04 -7.49 3.98
CA ILE A 34 3.20 -6.25 4.73
C ILE A 34 2.82 -5.09 3.82
N ALA A 35 2.15 -4.11 4.41
CA ALA A 35 1.72 -2.91 3.71
C ALA A 35 2.31 -1.66 4.36
N ILE A 36 2.41 -0.61 3.55
CA ILE A 36 2.68 0.76 3.99
C ILE A 36 1.66 1.69 3.31
N TYR A 37 1.22 2.74 4.00
CA TYR A 37 0.41 3.78 3.35
C TYR A 37 1.29 4.65 2.48
N GLY A 38 0.84 4.91 1.26
CA GLY A 38 1.46 5.81 0.30
C GLY A 38 0.45 6.82 -0.25
N PHE A 39 0.93 8.04 -0.46
CA PHE A 39 0.11 9.16 -0.92
C PHE A 39 0.69 9.77 -2.18
N SER A 40 -0.16 10.03 -3.16
CA SER A 40 0.17 10.73 -4.40
C SER A 40 0.35 12.23 -4.18
N GLY A 41 -0.30 12.81 -3.16
CA GLY A 41 -0.15 14.22 -2.86
C GLY A 41 -0.76 14.65 -1.54
N LYS A 42 -0.60 15.94 -1.26
CA LYS A 42 -1.02 16.57 -0.01
C LYS A 42 -2.50 16.38 0.30
N GLN A 43 -3.38 16.44 -0.71
CA GLN A 43 -4.82 16.31 -0.48
C GLN A 43 -5.20 14.93 0.08
N SER A 44 -4.66 13.85 -0.50
CA SER A 44 -4.89 12.49 -0.03
C SER A 44 -4.35 12.27 1.39
N TYR A 45 -3.14 12.79 1.64
CA TYR A 45 -2.53 12.75 2.97
C TYR A 45 -3.34 13.54 4.02
N ASP A 46 -3.76 14.77 3.70
CA ASP A 46 -4.55 15.60 4.61
C ASP A 46 -5.89 14.91 4.96
N ALA A 47 -6.54 14.30 3.96
CA ALA A 47 -7.77 13.54 4.17
C ALA A 47 -7.57 12.32 5.10
N PHE A 48 -6.43 11.62 4.96
CA PHE A 48 -6.06 10.54 5.88
C PHE A 48 -5.86 11.05 7.31
N CYS A 49 -5.15 12.18 7.46
CA CYS A 49 -4.87 12.78 8.76
C CYS A 49 -6.14 13.27 9.47
N GLU A 50 -7.13 13.80 8.76
CA GLU A 50 -8.43 14.18 9.35
C GLU A 50 -9.14 12.99 10.01
N LYS A 51 -8.88 11.77 9.54
CA LYS A 51 -9.45 10.52 10.08
C LYS A 51 -8.46 9.73 10.94
N SER A 52 -7.31 10.31 11.28
CA SER A 52 -6.31 9.68 12.14
C SER A 52 -6.12 10.50 13.41
N GLU A 53 -6.15 9.83 14.56
CA GLU A 53 -5.82 10.47 15.85
C GLU A 53 -4.31 10.69 16.04
N ARG A 54 -3.49 10.21 15.10
CA ARG A 54 -2.03 10.26 15.17
C ARG A 54 -1.48 11.46 14.41
N ALA A 55 -0.51 12.14 15.00
CA ALA A 55 0.32 13.12 14.31
C ALA A 55 1.32 12.40 13.39
N LEU A 56 0.88 12.05 12.19
CA LEU A 56 1.66 11.31 11.19
C LEU A 56 2.35 12.30 10.26
N THR A 57 3.60 12.06 9.88
CA THR A 57 4.31 12.90 8.90
C THR A 57 4.54 12.09 7.62
N PRO A 58 4.28 12.64 6.42
CA PRO A 58 4.58 11.95 5.18
C PRO A 58 6.08 12.02 4.92
N TYR A 59 6.65 10.91 4.48
CA TYR A 59 8.06 10.77 4.15
C TYR A 59 8.20 10.64 2.64
N PRO A 60 9.01 11.50 1.99
CA PRO A 60 9.25 11.42 0.57
C PRO A 60 9.74 10.04 0.16
N LEU A 61 9.05 9.44 -0.81
CA LEU A 61 9.32 8.10 -1.29
C LEU A 61 10.57 8.10 -2.18
N VAL A 62 11.75 8.07 -1.58
CA VAL A 62 12.99 8.03 -2.35
C VAL A 62 13.19 6.65 -2.98
N LYS A 63 13.71 6.64 -4.22
CA LYS A 63 14.01 5.41 -4.97
C LYS A 63 14.78 4.38 -4.14
N GLY A 64 15.81 4.83 -3.42
CA GLY A 64 16.64 3.96 -2.58
C GLY A 64 15.87 3.28 -1.44
N TYR A 65 14.83 3.92 -0.89
CA TYR A 65 14.01 3.28 0.14
C TYR A 65 13.25 2.08 -0.42
N LEU A 66 12.55 2.26 -1.54
CA LEU A 66 11.80 1.17 -2.20
C LEU A 66 12.72 0.02 -2.60
N GLN A 67 13.90 0.33 -3.16
CA GLN A 67 14.88 -0.67 -3.57
C GLN A 67 15.40 -1.47 -2.37
N ASN A 68 15.84 -0.79 -1.31
CA ASN A 68 16.33 -1.46 -0.11
C ASN A 68 15.26 -2.38 0.51
N GLN A 69 14.00 -1.93 0.57
CA GLN A 69 12.92 -2.77 1.07
C GLN A 69 12.71 -4.02 0.20
N LEU A 70 12.76 -3.89 -1.13
CA LEU A 70 12.62 -5.02 -2.05
C LEU A 70 13.79 -6.01 -1.94
N GLU A 71 15.02 -5.52 -1.75
CA GLU A 71 16.20 -6.37 -1.56
C GLU A 71 16.16 -7.15 -0.23
N GLU A 72 15.62 -6.54 0.83
CA GLU A 72 15.47 -7.15 2.16
C GLU A 72 14.22 -8.05 2.28
N ALA A 73 13.29 -7.99 1.32
CA ALA A 73 11.97 -8.61 1.43
C ALA A 73 11.98 -10.15 1.55
N GLY A 74 12.98 -10.81 0.95
CA GLY A 74 12.96 -12.26 0.75
C GLY A 74 11.66 -12.70 0.04
N ASP A 75 10.91 -13.61 0.66
CA ASP A 75 9.62 -14.11 0.15
C ASP A 75 8.41 -13.26 0.56
N THR A 76 8.64 -12.10 1.21
CA THR A 76 7.57 -11.24 1.73
C THR A 76 6.92 -10.42 0.62
N LEU A 77 5.59 -10.44 0.54
CA LEU A 77 4.83 -9.57 -0.35
C LEU A 77 4.77 -8.14 0.23
N LEU A 78 5.44 -7.20 -0.44
CA LEU A 78 5.44 -5.77 -0.10
C LEU A 78 4.37 -5.01 -0.87
N LEU A 79 3.43 -4.40 -0.14
CA LEU A 79 2.34 -3.61 -0.70
C LEU A 79 2.45 -2.13 -0.30
N VAL A 80 2.01 -1.26 -1.19
CA VAL A 80 1.75 0.15 -0.93
C VAL A 80 0.25 0.38 -1.06
N VAL A 81 -0.40 0.72 0.05
CA VAL A 81 -1.80 1.17 0.04
C VAL A 81 -1.81 2.57 -0.56
N VAL A 82 -2.57 2.76 -1.63
CA VAL A 82 -2.58 4.02 -2.40
C VAL A 82 -3.75 4.89 -1.99
N ASP A 83 -3.45 6.12 -1.56
CA ASP A 83 -4.42 7.19 -1.29
C ASP A 83 -5.60 6.76 -0.41
N ALA A 84 -5.30 6.07 0.69
CA ALA A 84 -6.28 5.82 1.73
C ALA A 84 -6.80 7.16 2.29
N VAL A 85 -8.11 7.27 2.46
CA VAL A 85 -8.81 8.38 3.13
C VAL A 85 -8.81 8.19 4.64
N GLY A 86 -8.47 7.01 5.16
CA GLY A 86 -8.27 6.80 6.60
C GLY A 86 -7.77 5.39 6.95
N PRO A 87 -7.33 5.17 8.21
CA PRO A 87 -6.83 3.86 8.64
C PRO A 87 -7.91 2.78 8.73
N ASP A 88 -9.17 3.22 8.78
CA ASP A 88 -10.33 2.43 9.17
C ASP A 88 -11.31 2.15 8.02
N GLU A 89 -10.92 2.48 6.79
CA GLU A 89 -11.76 2.25 5.62
C GLU A 89 -12.08 0.76 5.44
N SER A 90 -13.32 0.45 5.05
CA SER A 90 -13.71 -0.93 4.79
C SER A 90 -12.92 -1.57 3.64
N HIS A 91 -12.46 -0.75 2.69
CA HIS A 91 -11.70 -1.20 1.54
C HIS A 91 -10.54 -0.26 1.22
N LEU A 92 -9.37 -0.84 1.03
CA LEU A 92 -8.16 -0.14 0.62
C LEU A 92 -7.66 -0.72 -0.72
N ASN A 93 -7.20 0.16 -1.60
CA ASN A 93 -6.53 -0.25 -2.84
C ASN A 93 -5.02 -0.31 -2.58
N ALA A 94 -4.35 -1.33 -3.13
CA ALA A 94 -2.92 -1.43 -3.03
C ALA A 94 -2.25 -1.86 -4.34
N ALA A 95 -1.04 -1.38 -4.53
CA ALA A 95 -0.12 -1.82 -5.57
C ALA A 95 1.08 -2.53 -4.93
N THR A 96 1.84 -3.32 -5.69
CA THR A 96 3.11 -3.84 -5.18
C THR A 96 4.13 -2.71 -5.09
N MET A 97 5.03 -2.81 -4.11
CA MET A 97 6.13 -1.85 -3.96
C MET A 97 7.01 -1.79 -5.22
N GLN A 98 7.18 -2.93 -5.91
CA GLN A 98 7.86 -3.02 -7.20
C GLN A 98 7.16 -2.21 -8.30
N SER A 99 5.83 -2.35 -8.45
CA SER A 99 5.09 -1.57 -9.46
C SER A 99 5.13 -0.07 -9.18
N VAL A 100 5.13 0.35 -7.91
CA VAL A 100 5.31 1.75 -7.53
C VAL A 100 6.71 2.24 -7.90
N LEU A 101 7.76 1.46 -7.60
CA LEU A 101 9.13 1.77 -7.99
C LEU A 101 9.26 1.93 -9.51
N GLU A 102 8.74 0.99 -10.28
CA GLU A 102 8.78 1.05 -11.75
C GLU A 102 8.03 2.28 -12.30
N ALA A 103 6.86 2.60 -11.74
CA ALA A 103 6.11 3.79 -12.13
C ALA A 103 6.91 5.07 -11.85
N ARG A 104 7.58 5.14 -10.68
CA ARG A 104 8.46 6.26 -10.30
C ARG A 104 9.65 6.39 -11.25
N GLU A 105 10.31 5.28 -11.59
CA GLU A 105 11.45 5.27 -12.51
C GLU A 105 11.06 5.72 -13.93
N LYS A 106 9.87 5.32 -14.38
CA LYS A 106 9.31 5.70 -15.69
C LYS A 106 8.66 7.09 -15.68
N GLN A 107 8.64 7.77 -14.53
CA GLN A 107 7.91 9.04 -14.32
C GLN A 107 6.43 8.93 -14.73
N SER A 108 5.84 7.74 -14.55
CA SER A 108 4.42 7.51 -14.76
C SER A 108 3.62 8.19 -13.65
N SER A 109 2.55 8.90 -14.02
CA SER A 109 1.63 9.48 -13.05
C SER A 109 0.72 8.43 -12.41
N GLN A 110 0.64 7.23 -12.99
CA GLN A 110 -0.26 6.18 -12.56
C GLN A 110 0.45 4.84 -12.35
N VAL A 111 -0.09 4.07 -11.40
CA VAL A 111 0.29 2.69 -11.09
C VAL A 111 -0.95 1.80 -11.10
N ALA A 112 -0.80 0.56 -11.57
CA ALA A 112 -1.89 -0.41 -11.56
C ALA A 112 -2.14 -0.92 -10.13
N VAL A 113 -3.41 -0.89 -9.71
CA VAL A 113 -3.87 -1.49 -8.47
C VAL A 113 -3.98 -2.99 -8.66
N SER A 114 -3.15 -3.75 -7.95
CA SER A 114 -3.09 -5.20 -8.02
C SER A 114 -3.78 -5.89 -6.84
N PHE A 115 -4.05 -5.18 -5.74
CA PHE A 115 -4.67 -5.77 -4.55
C PHE A 115 -5.83 -4.93 -4.04
N ARG A 116 -6.81 -5.61 -3.44
CA ARG A 116 -7.82 -5.03 -2.56
C ARG A 116 -7.59 -5.55 -1.16
N LEU A 117 -7.58 -4.66 -0.19
CA LEU A 117 -7.56 -5.00 1.22
C LEU A 117 -8.96 -4.73 1.75
N THR A 118 -9.58 -5.74 2.36
CA THR A 118 -10.92 -5.61 2.95
C THR A 118 -10.80 -5.78 4.45
N ARG A 119 -11.28 -4.79 5.20
CA ARG A 119 -11.23 -4.82 6.67
C ARG A 119 -12.14 -5.92 7.20
N ASP A 120 -11.63 -6.66 8.17
CA ASP A 120 -12.38 -7.67 8.91
C ASP A 120 -12.88 -7.07 10.22
N ASP A 121 -14.20 -7.00 10.41
CA ASP A 121 -14.81 -6.32 11.55
C ASP A 121 -14.48 -6.98 12.91
N GLN A 122 -14.10 -8.26 12.92
CA GLN A 122 -13.79 -8.97 14.16
C GLN A 122 -12.36 -8.70 14.62
N SER A 123 -11.40 -8.84 13.71
CA SER A 123 -9.97 -8.69 13.99
C SER A 123 -9.46 -7.25 13.82
N GLN A 124 -10.22 -6.40 13.14
CA GLN A 124 -9.82 -5.05 12.71
C GLN A 124 -8.62 -5.02 11.74
N ALA A 125 -8.12 -6.20 11.35
CA ALA A 125 -7.08 -6.37 10.35
C ALA A 125 -7.68 -6.50 8.94
N TYR A 126 -6.83 -6.44 7.91
CA TYR A 126 -7.26 -6.50 6.52
C TYR A 126 -6.96 -7.84 5.88
N ARG A 127 -7.95 -8.39 5.19
CA ARG A 127 -7.80 -9.50 4.27
C ARG A 127 -7.29 -8.99 2.93
N VAL A 128 -6.19 -9.56 2.46
CA VAL A 128 -5.57 -9.20 1.18
C VAL A 128 -6.12 -10.09 0.07
N GLU A 129 -6.66 -9.47 -0.98
CA GLU A 129 -7.20 -10.14 -2.17
C GLU A 129 -6.46 -9.64 -3.41
N ASN A 130 -5.95 -10.56 -4.22
CA ASN A 130 -5.35 -10.21 -5.50
C ASN A 130 -6.45 -9.87 -6.52
N LYS A 131 -6.32 -8.73 -7.21
CA LYS A 131 -7.21 -8.33 -8.30
C LYS A 131 -6.88 -9.04 -9.62
N SER A 132 -5.72 -9.68 -9.73
CA SER A 132 -5.41 -10.55 -10.87
C SER A 132 -5.93 -11.97 -10.62
N SER A 133 -7.08 -12.27 -11.23
CA SER A 133 -7.59 -13.60 -11.57
C SER A 133 -7.71 -14.63 -10.45
N SER A 134 -8.94 -14.80 -9.96
CA SER A 134 -9.47 -16.14 -9.70
C SER A 134 -9.55 -16.90 -11.04
N PHE A 135 -8.48 -17.58 -11.43
CA PHE A 135 -8.58 -18.68 -12.37
C PHE A 135 -8.33 -19.97 -11.59
N VAL A 136 -9.43 -20.60 -11.19
CA VAL A 136 -9.44 -22.03 -10.86
C VAL A 136 -9.84 -22.72 -12.16
N SER A 137 -9.00 -23.62 -12.63
CA SER A 137 -9.36 -24.68 -13.58
C SER A 137 -9.08 -26.00 -12.91
#